data_AF-A0A562VJP1-F1
#
_entry.id   AF-A0A562VJP1-F1
#
_cell.length_a   1.000
_cell.length_b   1.000
_cell.length_c   1.000
_cell.angle_alpha   90.00
_cell.angle_beta   90.00
_cell.angle_gamma   90.00
#
_symmetry.space_group_name_H-M   'P 1'
#
loop_
_entity.id
_entity.type
_entity.pdbx_description
1 polymer ?
#
loop_
_entity_poly.entity_id
_entity_poly.type
_entity_poly.pdbx_seq_one_letter_code
_entity_poly.pdbx_strand_id
1 'polypeptide(L)'
;MKKLLSAVVLVSVLIFWLLGSDLLRRVGHAEAANAVVPATGTKDGEKTALFGSGPSSDELAGFEIRRRQLAEKEAALNAKEQELKKLATKLDTRLAEINAVKKSLDESVKAKKQEMDERYRRMLKIYKGLKPEEAGKLMDKLDEDTVVGMLNQMDQKTAIKLIPFLNQPRVLKWSRLNLSK
;
A
#
# COMPACT_ATOMS: atom_id res chain seq x y z
N MET A 1 -15.19 11.52 -17.96
CA MET A 1 -13.74 11.64 -17.63
C MET A 1 -13.29 13.06 -17.24
N LYS A 2 -13.84 14.15 -17.81
CA LYS A 2 -13.40 15.53 -17.50
C LYS A 2 -13.68 16.01 -16.05
N LYS A 3 -14.69 15.46 -15.37
CA LYS A 3 -15.04 15.85 -13.98
C LYS A 3 -14.11 15.25 -12.90
N LEU A 4 -13.42 14.16 -13.21
CA LEU A 4 -12.46 13.52 -12.29
C LEU A 4 -11.09 14.21 -12.33
N LEU A 5 -10.68 14.74 -13.48
CA LEU A 5 -9.45 15.54 -13.59
C LEU A 5 -9.53 16.87 -12.82
N SER A 6 -10.69 17.53 -12.84
CA SER A 6 -10.90 18.80 -12.13
C SER A 6 -10.85 18.65 -10.61
N ALA A 7 -11.34 17.53 -10.07
CA ALA A 7 -11.33 17.26 -8.64
C ALA A 7 -9.91 17.00 -8.11
N VAL A 8 -9.06 16.32 -8.89
CA VAL A 8 -7.66 16.03 -8.51
C VAL A 8 -6.79 17.30 -8.51
N VAL A 9 -7.02 18.21 -9.45
CA VAL A 9 -6.32 19.52 -9.51
C VAL A 9 -6.76 20.44 -8.36
N LEU A 10 -8.04 20.41 -7.97
CA LEU A 10 -8.53 21.19 -6.83
C LEU A 10 -7.98 20.68 -5.48
N VAL A 11 -7.81 19.37 -5.34
CA VAL A 11 -7.23 18.77 -4.13
C VAL A 11 -5.72 19.01 -4.05
N SER A 12 -4.99 19.01 -5.17
CA SER A 12 -3.55 19.32 -5.17
C SER A 12 -3.25 20.79 -4.85
N VAL A 13 -4.10 21.73 -5.31
CA VAL A 13 -4.00 23.15 -4.97
C VAL A 13 -4.33 23.39 -3.49
N LEU A 14 -5.27 22.63 -2.92
CA LEU A 14 -5.59 22.70 -1.48
C LEU A 14 -4.44 22.20 -0.59
N ILE A 15 -3.75 21.14 -1.01
CA ILE A 15 -2.58 20.60 -0.29
C ILE A 15 -1.38 21.56 -0.42
N PHE A 16 -1.23 22.22 -1.56
CA PHE A 16 -0.21 23.26 -1.77
C PHE A 16 -0.45 24.51 -0.90
N TRP A 17 -1.73 24.88 -0.66
CA TRP A 17 -2.09 25.95 0.28
C TRP A 17 -1.92 25.58 1.75
N LEU A 18 -2.01 24.29 2.10
CA LEU A 18 -1.87 23.81 3.48
C LEU A 18 -0.43 23.47 3.90
N LEU A 19 0.50 23.27 2.95
CA LEU A 19 1.93 23.06 3.22
C LEU A 19 2.84 24.24 2.83
N GLY A 20 2.35 25.20 2.04
CA GLY A 20 3.18 26.26 1.46
C GLY A 20 3.42 27.50 2.34
N SER A 21 2.71 27.67 3.46
CA SER A 21 2.77 28.90 4.26
C SER A 21 3.80 28.90 5.39
N ASP A 22 4.47 27.77 5.68
CA ASP A 22 5.44 27.69 6.79
C ASP A 22 6.90 27.87 6.34
N LEU A 23 7.17 27.79 5.03
CA LEU A 23 8.54 27.84 4.52
C LEU A 23 9.06 29.27 4.26
N LEU A 24 8.21 30.30 4.35
CA LEU A 24 8.63 31.70 4.19
C LEU A 24 8.80 32.48 5.51
N ARG A 25 8.53 31.89 6.69
CA ARG A 25 8.70 32.59 7.99
C ARG A 25 10.05 32.31 8.68
N ARG A 26 10.89 31.42 8.12
CA ARG A 26 12.22 31.07 8.67
C ARG A 26 13.41 31.68 7.91
N VAL A 27 13.21 32.77 7.18
CA VAL A 27 14.30 33.51 6.50
C VAL A 27 14.54 34.90 7.15
N GLY A 28 13.83 35.25 8.23
CA GLY A 28 13.86 36.61 8.79
C GLY A 28 14.88 36.94 9.89
N HIS A 29 15.41 35.97 10.65
CA HIS A 29 16.29 36.29 11.80
C HIS A 29 17.41 35.27 11.99
N ALA A 30 18.46 35.39 11.18
CA ALA A 30 19.76 34.83 11.48
C ALA A 30 20.85 35.74 10.90
N GLU A 31 20.94 36.96 11.40
CA GLU A 31 22.08 37.82 11.14
C GLU A 31 22.43 38.62 12.41
N ALA A 32 23.73 38.75 12.64
CA ALA A 32 24.41 39.44 13.74
C ALA A 32 24.56 38.70 15.08
N ALA A 33 25.49 37.74 15.11
CA ALA A 33 26.27 37.47 16.33
C ALA A 33 27.75 37.26 15.97
N ASN A 34 28.42 38.33 15.51
CA ASN A 34 29.87 38.44 15.68
C ASN A 34 30.28 39.92 15.66
N ALA A 35 30.53 40.47 16.84
CA ALA A 35 31.32 41.69 17.02
C ALA A 35 31.95 41.64 18.41
N VAL A 36 33.15 41.07 18.46
CA VAL A 36 34.11 41.24 19.55
C VAL A 36 34.74 42.63 19.37
N VAL A 37 34.57 43.53 20.35
CA VAL A 37 35.46 44.68 20.58
C VAL A 37 35.52 44.94 22.10
N PRO A 38 36.70 45.27 22.67
CA PRO A 38 37.01 45.08 24.09
C PRO A 38 36.67 46.32 24.93
N ALA A 39 36.46 46.11 26.24
CA ALA A 39 36.38 47.19 27.22
C ALA A 39 37.55 47.11 28.20
N THR A 40 38.38 48.16 28.22
CA THR A 40 39.47 48.37 29.17
C THR A 40 39.12 49.52 30.12
N GLY A 41 39.26 49.26 31.42
CA GLY A 41 39.39 50.24 32.52
C GLY A 41 38.08 50.77 33.12
N THR A 42 37.93 51.00 34.44
CA THR A 42 38.86 51.00 35.57
C THR A 42 38.02 51.19 36.85
N LYS A 43 38.22 50.32 37.87
CA LYS A 43 38.25 50.55 39.35
C LYS A 43 37.06 51.22 40.06
N ASP A 44 36.68 50.94 41.31
CA ASP A 44 37.18 50.19 42.47
C ASP A 44 35.94 49.91 43.37
N GLY A 45 36.02 48.95 44.30
CA GLY A 45 35.07 48.90 45.42
C GLY A 45 34.68 47.51 45.95
N GLU A 46 35.67 46.81 46.52
CA GLU A 46 35.60 45.90 47.66
C GLU A 46 34.21 45.70 48.35
N LYS A 47 33.72 44.46 48.38
CA LYS A 47 33.56 43.68 49.64
C LYS A 47 32.94 42.30 49.39
N THR A 48 33.71 41.31 49.81
CA THR A 48 33.37 39.92 50.10
C THR A 48 32.06 39.78 50.89
N ALA A 49 31.09 39.02 50.38
CA ALA A 49 30.11 38.31 51.21
C ALA A 49 29.36 37.19 50.44
N LEU A 50 29.43 35.99 51.02
CA LEU A 50 28.38 34.97 51.05
C LEU A 50 27.94 34.29 49.76
N PHE A 51 28.62 33.17 49.50
CA PHE A 51 27.94 31.88 49.40
C PHE A 51 26.75 31.82 50.39
N GLY A 52 25.52 31.80 49.89
CA GLY A 52 24.31 31.68 50.72
C GLY A 52 23.27 32.77 50.51
N SER A 53 22.56 32.71 49.39
CA SER A 53 21.12 32.90 49.43
C SER A 53 20.51 31.65 48.81
N GLY A 54 19.88 30.82 49.65
CA GLY A 54 19.01 29.76 49.14
C GLY A 54 17.94 30.39 48.24
N PRO A 55 17.39 29.63 47.28
CA PRO A 55 16.36 30.15 46.38
C PRO A 55 15.27 30.83 47.19
N SER A 56 14.88 32.03 46.76
CA SER A 56 13.83 32.78 47.45
C SER A 56 12.51 31.99 47.44
N SER A 57 11.65 32.21 48.43
CA SER A 57 10.38 31.47 48.56
C SER A 57 9.54 31.51 47.28
N ASP A 58 9.58 32.63 46.55
CA ASP A 58 8.86 32.80 45.28
C ASP A 58 9.49 32.00 44.13
N GLU A 59 10.82 31.88 44.09
CA GLU A 59 11.52 31.04 43.10
C GLU A 59 11.22 29.56 43.32
N LEU A 60 11.22 29.10 44.58
CA LEU A 60 10.85 27.73 44.95
C LEU A 60 9.42 27.40 44.51
N ALA A 61 8.45 28.28 44.77
CA ALA A 61 7.07 28.12 44.31
C ALA A 61 6.98 28.03 42.77
N GLY A 62 7.74 28.88 42.06
CA GLY A 62 7.83 28.85 40.59
C GLY A 62 8.45 27.57 40.03
N PHE A 63 9.38 26.93 40.75
CA PHE A 63 9.94 25.62 40.38
C PHE A 63 8.96 24.49 40.62
N GLU A 64 8.21 24.51 41.73
CA GLU A 64 7.18 23.50 42.01
C GLU A 64 6.06 23.51 40.99
N ILE A 65 5.58 24.69 40.57
CA ILE A 65 4.55 24.82 39.53
C ILE A 65 5.06 24.24 38.21
N ARG A 66 6.29 24.57 37.80
CA ARG A 66 6.90 24.01 36.58
C ARG A 66 7.07 22.50 36.66
N ARG A 67 7.49 21.97 37.82
CA ARG A 67 7.61 20.53 38.04
C ARG A 67 6.27 19.80 37.90
N ARG A 68 5.18 20.36 38.44
CA ARG A 68 3.84 19.80 38.30
C ARG A 68 3.37 19.81 36.84
N GLN A 69 3.56 20.93 36.13
CA GLN A 69 3.22 21.03 34.71
C GLN A 69 4.00 20.04 33.83
N LEU A 70 5.28 19.80 34.15
CA LEU A 70 6.09 18.79 33.45
C LEU A 70 5.58 17.37 33.75
N ALA A 71 5.30 17.06 35.02
CA ALA A 71 4.76 15.76 35.39
C ALA A 71 3.40 15.46 34.72
N GLU A 72 2.51 16.45 34.63
CA GLU A 72 1.24 16.31 33.90
C GLU A 72 1.44 16.06 32.41
N LYS A 73 2.38 16.77 31.77
CA LYS A 73 2.74 16.57 30.36
C LYS A 73 3.34 15.19 30.11
N GLU A 74 4.24 14.74 30.99
CA GLU A 74 4.85 13.40 30.91
C GLU A 74 3.79 12.31 31.06
N ALA A 75 2.86 12.45 32.01
CA ALA A 75 1.76 11.51 32.19
C ALA A 75 0.85 11.47 30.94
N ALA A 76 0.51 12.63 30.37
CA ALA A 76 -0.30 12.71 29.15
C ALA A 76 0.43 12.12 27.92
N LEU A 77 1.74 12.33 27.81
CA LEU A 77 2.55 11.76 26.73
C LEU A 77 2.63 10.24 26.84
N ASN A 78 2.90 9.71 28.04
CA ASN A 78 2.97 8.28 28.28
C ASN A 78 1.62 7.58 28.00
N ALA A 79 0.50 8.21 28.38
CA ALA A 79 -0.84 7.70 28.04
C ALA A 79 -1.04 7.58 26.52
N LYS A 80 -0.66 8.63 25.76
CA LYS A 80 -0.73 8.62 24.29
C LYS A 80 0.19 7.57 23.68
N GLU A 81 1.41 7.42 24.18
CA GLU A 81 2.35 6.39 23.70
C GLU A 81 1.79 4.99 23.90
N GLN A 82 1.16 4.71 25.05
CA GLN A 82 0.53 3.42 25.32
C GLN A 82 -0.67 3.16 24.39
N GLU A 83 -1.49 4.18 24.13
CA GLU A 83 -2.59 4.09 23.17
C GLU A 83 -2.08 3.81 21.75
N LEU A 84 -1.07 4.57 21.30
CA LEU A 84 -0.45 4.37 19.99
C LEU A 84 0.18 2.99 19.86
N LYS A 85 0.84 2.48 20.91
CA LYS A 85 1.38 1.12 20.93
C LYS A 85 0.28 0.07 20.79
N LYS A 86 -0.85 0.23 21.50
CA LYS A 86 -2.01 -0.67 21.37
C LYS A 86 -2.64 -0.62 19.97
N LEU A 87 -2.70 0.56 19.37
CA LEU A 87 -3.20 0.73 18.01
C LEU A 87 -2.24 0.11 16.99
N ALA A 88 -0.94 0.31 17.14
CA ALA A 88 0.09 -0.28 16.29
C ALA A 88 0.02 -1.82 16.32
N THR A 89 -0.02 -2.42 17.51
CA THR A 89 -0.13 -3.89 17.62
C THR A 89 -1.43 -4.43 17.05
N LYS A 90 -2.54 -3.69 17.22
CA LYS A 90 -3.82 -4.04 16.58
C LYS A 90 -3.72 -3.98 15.06
N LEU A 91 -3.07 -2.95 14.49
CA LEU A 91 -2.87 -2.84 13.05
C LEU A 91 -1.97 -3.97 12.51
N ASP A 92 -0.87 -4.27 13.19
CA ASP A 92 0.02 -5.37 12.82
C ASP A 92 -0.71 -6.71 12.81
N THR A 93 -1.56 -6.95 13.82
CA THR A 93 -2.39 -8.15 13.89
C THR A 93 -3.37 -8.21 12.72
N ARG A 94 -4.08 -7.11 12.41
CA ARG A 94 -5.00 -7.06 11.26
C ARG A 94 -4.27 -7.25 9.93
N LEU A 95 -3.06 -6.72 9.79
CA LEU A 95 -2.26 -6.87 8.59
C LEU A 95 -1.80 -8.32 8.43
N ALA A 96 -1.40 -8.98 9.52
CA ALA A 96 -1.09 -10.41 9.51
C ALA A 96 -2.31 -11.27 9.13
N GLU A 97 -3.49 -10.99 9.70
CA GLU A 97 -4.76 -11.66 9.35
C GLU A 97 -5.10 -11.51 7.87
N ILE A 98 -5.04 -10.29 7.33
CA ILE A 98 -5.33 -10.02 5.91
C ILE A 98 -4.36 -10.77 5.01
N ASN A 99 -3.06 -10.76 5.33
CA ASN A 99 -2.06 -11.48 4.55
C ASN A 99 -2.26 -13.00 4.60
N ALA A 100 -2.64 -13.55 5.75
CA ALA A 100 -2.96 -14.97 5.90
C ALA A 100 -4.18 -15.36 5.05
N VAL A 101 -5.24 -14.56 5.10
CA VAL A 101 -6.45 -14.78 4.28
C VAL A 101 -6.13 -14.68 2.79
N LYS A 102 -5.36 -13.67 2.38
CA LYS A 102 -4.93 -13.52 0.99
C LYS A 102 -4.16 -14.75 0.50
N LYS A 103 -3.21 -15.24 1.29
CA LYS A 103 -2.43 -16.43 0.96
C LYS A 103 -3.31 -17.67 0.83
N SER A 104 -4.23 -17.89 1.77
CA SER A 104 -5.18 -18.99 1.72
C SER A 104 -6.10 -18.92 0.50
N LEU A 105 -6.54 -17.72 0.13
CA LEU A 105 -7.34 -17.50 -1.07
C LEU A 105 -6.54 -17.79 -2.34
N ASP A 106 -5.30 -17.30 -2.44
CA ASP A 106 -4.42 -17.54 -3.59
C ASP A 106 -4.13 -19.05 -3.75
N GLU A 107 -3.90 -19.75 -2.64
CA GLU A 107 -3.74 -21.21 -2.61
C GLU A 107 -5.02 -21.93 -3.07
N SER A 108 -6.18 -21.50 -2.59
CA SER A 108 -7.48 -22.07 -2.97
C SER A 108 -7.80 -21.86 -4.45
N VAL A 109 -7.51 -20.67 -4.98
CA VAL A 109 -7.68 -20.34 -6.40
C VAL A 109 -6.73 -21.19 -7.24
N LYS A 110 -5.47 -21.35 -6.81
CA LYS A 110 -4.50 -22.20 -7.50
C LYS A 110 -4.93 -23.66 -7.49
N ALA A 111 -5.39 -24.19 -6.36
CA ALA A 111 -5.88 -25.56 -6.25
C ALA A 111 -7.09 -25.80 -7.16
N LYS A 112 -8.08 -24.90 -7.15
CA LYS A 112 -9.22 -24.96 -8.07
C LYS A 112 -8.79 -24.93 -9.53
N LYS A 113 -7.85 -24.06 -9.89
CA LYS A 113 -7.34 -23.99 -11.26
C LYS A 113 -6.65 -25.29 -11.66
N GLN A 114 -5.84 -25.88 -10.80
CA GLN A 114 -5.18 -27.17 -11.04
C GLN A 114 -6.21 -28.30 -11.23
N GLU A 115 -7.23 -28.37 -10.39
CA GLU A 115 -8.31 -29.36 -10.52
C GLU A 115 -9.06 -29.20 -11.84
N MET A 116 -9.41 -27.96 -12.21
CA MET A 116 -10.04 -27.66 -13.50
C MET A 116 -9.15 -28.07 -14.67
N ASP A 117 -7.86 -27.71 -14.64
CA ASP A 117 -6.89 -28.07 -15.67
C ASP A 117 -6.72 -29.60 -15.80
N GLU A 118 -6.73 -30.33 -14.68
CA GLU A 118 -6.67 -31.79 -14.69
C GLU A 118 -7.93 -32.43 -15.26
N ARG A 119 -9.12 -31.96 -14.85
CA ARG A 119 -10.40 -32.39 -15.44
C ARG A 119 -10.39 -32.15 -16.94
N TYR A 120 -9.88 -31.00 -17.36
CA TYR A 120 -9.74 -30.65 -18.76
C TYR A 120 -8.81 -31.58 -19.52
N ARG A 121 -7.61 -31.84 -18.97
CA ARG A 121 -6.65 -32.78 -19.54
C ARG A 121 -7.23 -34.19 -19.68
N ARG A 122 -7.98 -34.68 -18.69
CA ARG A 122 -8.66 -35.98 -18.76
C ARG A 122 -9.66 -36.02 -19.90
N MET A 123 -10.50 -34.99 -20.03
CA MET A 123 -11.45 -34.89 -21.14
C MET A 123 -10.73 -34.83 -22.49
N LEU A 124 -9.72 -33.97 -22.64
CA LEU A 124 -8.94 -33.89 -23.87
C LEU A 124 -8.31 -35.21 -24.25
N LYS A 125 -7.84 -36.02 -23.30
CA LYS A 125 -7.29 -37.35 -23.58
C LYS A 125 -8.32 -38.28 -24.23
N ILE A 126 -9.57 -38.22 -23.79
CA ILE A 126 -10.67 -39.00 -24.39
C ILE A 126 -10.88 -38.54 -25.84
N TYR A 127 -11.04 -37.23 -26.07
CA TYR A 127 -11.25 -36.70 -27.42
C TYR A 127 -10.06 -36.92 -28.36
N LYS A 128 -8.82 -36.90 -27.84
CA LYS A 128 -7.61 -37.24 -28.61
C LYS A 128 -7.54 -38.72 -29.00
N GLY A 129 -8.17 -39.61 -28.24
CA GLY A 129 -8.25 -41.04 -28.55
C GLY A 129 -9.31 -41.40 -29.60
N LEU A 130 -10.26 -40.50 -29.85
CA LEU A 130 -11.30 -40.68 -30.86
C LEU A 130 -10.77 -40.39 -32.26
N LYS A 131 -11.46 -40.89 -33.28
CA LYS A 131 -11.21 -40.48 -34.67
C LYS A 131 -11.59 -38.99 -34.83
N PRO A 132 -10.84 -38.21 -35.64
CA PRO A 132 -11.12 -36.78 -35.82
C PRO A 132 -12.57 -36.46 -36.25
N GLU A 133 -13.15 -37.31 -37.09
CA GLU A 133 -14.54 -37.17 -37.53
C GLU A 133 -15.55 -37.35 -36.38
N GLU A 134 -15.37 -38.39 -35.55
CA GLU A 134 -16.23 -38.67 -34.40
C GLU A 134 -16.10 -37.59 -33.33
N ALA A 135 -14.85 -37.15 -33.08
CA ALA A 135 -14.56 -36.07 -32.15
C ALA A 135 -15.20 -34.75 -32.60
N GLY A 136 -15.08 -34.38 -33.87
CA GLY A 136 -15.71 -33.17 -34.43
C GLY A 136 -17.23 -33.19 -34.27
N LYS A 137 -17.88 -34.30 -34.66
CA LYS A 137 -19.34 -34.49 -34.50
C LYS A 137 -19.80 -34.40 -33.04
N LEU A 138 -19.01 -34.91 -32.10
CA LEU A 138 -19.34 -34.85 -30.68
C LEU A 138 -19.13 -33.44 -30.11
N MET A 139 -18.03 -32.78 -30.50
CA MET A 139 -17.77 -31.38 -30.12
C MET A 139 -18.86 -30.45 -30.64
N ASP A 140 -19.43 -30.70 -31.83
CA ASP A 140 -20.54 -29.90 -32.35
C ASP A 140 -21.83 -29.97 -31.53
N LYS A 141 -21.97 -30.95 -30.63
CA LYS A 141 -23.07 -31.02 -29.65
C LYS A 141 -22.79 -30.25 -28.35
N LEU A 142 -21.54 -29.81 -28.14
CA LEU A 142 -21.15 -29.01 -26.98
C LEU A 142 -21.37 -27.52 -27.25
N ASP A 143 -21.38 -26.75 -26.17
CA ASP A 143 -21.39 -25.29 -26.22
C ASP A 143 -20.15 -24.72 -26.95
N GLU A 144 -20.35 -23.61 -27.65
CA GLU A 144 -19.31 -23.00 -28.48
C GLU A 144 -18.08 -22.57 -27.66
N ASP A 145 -18.26 -21.95 -26.49
CA ASP A 145 -17.16 -21.47 -25.66
C ASP A 145 -16.36 -22.63 -25.06
N THR A 146 -17.05 -23.72 -24.72
CA THR A 146 -16.40 -24.96 -24.26
C THR A 146 -15.48 -25.51 -25.33
N VAL A 147 -15.93 -25.59 -26.59
CA VAL A 147 -15.13 -26.16 -27.67
C VAL A 147 -13.95 -25.27 -28.05
N VAL A 148 -14.14 -23.95 -28.10
CA VAL A 148 -13.04 -23.00 -28.30
C VAL A 148 -11.98 -23.16 -27.19
N GLY A 149 -12.42 -23.28 -25.93
CA GLY A 149 -11.53 -23.57 -24.81
C GLY A 149 -10.78 -24.88 -25.00
N MET A 150 -11.44 -25.91 -25.54
CA MET A 150 -10.85 -27.24 -25.76
C MET A 150 -9.76 -27.12 -26.81
N LEU A 151 -10.09 -26.54 -27.97
CA LEU A 151 -9.17 -26.32 -29.08
C LEU A 151 -7.91 -25.53 -28.66
N ASN A 152 -8.04 -24.56 -27.75
CA ASN A 152 -6.91 -23.78 -27.22
C ASN A 152 -5.96 -24.55 -26.30
N GLN A 153 -6.43 -25.63 -25.67
CA GLN A 153 -5.63 -26.47 -24.77
C GLN A 153 -5.06 -27.72 -25.47
N MET A 154 -5.48 -28.01 -26.70
CA MET A 154 -4.95 -29.14 -27.48
C MET A 154 -3.67 -28.75 -28.23
N ASP A 155 -2.96 -29.78 -28.70
CA ASP A 155 -1.84 -29.57 -29.62
C ASP A 155 -2.37 -29.04 -30.95
N GLN A 156 -1.68 -28.06 -31.53
CA GLN A 156 -2.10 -27.42 -32.78
C GLN A 156 -2.35 -28.43 -33.91
N LYS A 157 -1.55 -29.49 -34.00
CA LYS A 157 -1.71 -30.57 -35.00
C LYS A 157 -3.04 -31.31 -34.87
N THR A 158 -3.48 -31.57 -33.64
CA THR A 158 -4.75 -32.25 -33.38
C THR A 158 -5.92 -31.31 -33.63
N ALA A 159 -5.80 -30.04 -33.20
CA ALA A 159 -6.82 -29.03 -33.45
C ALA A 159 -7.07 -28.85 -34.97
N ILE A 160 -6.00 -28.76 -35.79
CA ILE A 160 -6.11 -28.63 -37.25
C ILE A 160 -6.84 -29.82 -37.88
N LYS A 161 -6.60 -31.05 -37.39
CA LYS A 161 -7.29 -32.26 -37.90
C LYS A 161 -8.79 -32.27 -37.60
N LEU A 162 -9.25 -31.51 -36.59
CA LEU A 162 -10.65 -31.40 -36.22
C LEU A 162 -11.39 -30.34 -37.03
N ILE A 163 -10.70 -29.32 -37.55
CA ILE A 163 -11.30 -28.20 -38.31
C ILE A 163 -12.27 -28.66 -39.42
N PRO A 164 -11.95 -29.66 -40.26
CA PRO A 164 -12.85 -30.08 -41.34
C PRO A 164 -14.18 -30.69 -40.85
N PHE A 165 -14.24 -31.10 -39.58
CA PHE A 165 -15.36 -31.81 -38.97
C PHE A 165 -16.10 -30.96 -37.92
N LEU A 166 -15.79 -29.66 -37.83
CA LEU A 166 -16.41 -28.72 -36.93
C LEU A 166 -17.25 -27.69 -37.69
N ASN A 167 -18.28 -27.17 -37.04
CA ASN A 167 -19.09 -26.08 -37.58
C ASN A 167 -18.25 -24.82 -37.89
N GLN A 168 -18.47 -24.23 -39.06
CA GLN A 168 -17.68 -23.09 -39.56
C GLN A 168 -17.70 -21.83 -38.68
N PRO A 169 -18.83 -21.39 -38.09
CA PRO A 169 -18.86 -20.23 -37.20
C PRO A 169 -17.89 -20.37 -36.01
N ARG A 170 -17.79 -21.58 -35.46
CA ARG A 170 -16.94 -21.91 -34.33
C ARG A 170 -15.45 -21.86 -34.67
N VAL A 171 -15.08 -22.40 -35.83
CA VAL A 171 -13.69 -22.33 -36.32
C VAL A 171 -13.26 -20.87 -36.50
N LEU A 172 -14.15 -20.03 -37.05
CA LEU A 172 -13.89 -18.59 -37.19
C LEU A 172 -13.75 -17.89 -35.84
N LYS A 173 -14.61 -18.21 -34.86
CA LYS A 173 -14.50 -17.67 -33.49
C LYS A 173 -13.17 -18.06 -32.86
N TRP A 174 -12.78 -19.33 -32.95
CA TRP A 174 -11.51 -19.83 -32.45
C TRP A 174 -10.31 -19.13 -33.09
N SER A 175 -10.33 -18.95 -34.42
CA SER A 175 -9.29 -18.22 -35.16
C SER A 175 -9.20 -16.76 -34.71
N ARG A 176 -10.33 -16.04 -34.62
CA ARG A 176 -10.35 -14.63 -34.16
C ARG A 176 -9.76 -14.46 -32.77
N LEU A 177 -10.12 -15.33 -31.83
CA LEU A 177 -9.65 -15.26 -30.45
C LEU A 177 -8.15 -15.55 -30.30
N ASN A 178 -7.56 -16.30 -31.22
CA ASN A 178 -6.12 -16.56 -31.24
C ASN A 178 -5.33 -15.48 -31.98
N LEU A 179 -5.97 -14.71 -32.85
CA LEU A 179 -5.35 -13.55 -33.51
C LEU A 179 -5.43 -12.27 -32.67
N SER A 180 -6.35 -12.19 -31.70
CA SER A 180 -6.57 -11.02 -30.85
C SER A 180 -5.78 -11.01 -29.54
N LYS A 181 -4.93 -12.01 -29.31
CA LYS A 181 -4.05 -12.12 -28.14
C LYS A 181 -2.64 -11.67 -28.49
#